data_AF-A0A394DKZ0-F1
#
_entry.id   AF-A0A394DKZ0-F1
#
_cell.length_a   1.000
_cell.length_b   1.000
_cell.length_c   1.000
_cell.angle_alpha   90.00
_cell.angle_beta   90.00
_cell.angle_gamma   90.00
#
_symmetry.space_group_name_H-M   'P 1'
#
loop_
_entity.id
_entity.type
_entity.pdbx_description
1 polymer ?
#
loop_
_entity_poly.entity_id
_entity_poly.type
_entity_poly.pdbx_seq_one_letter_code
_entity_poly.pdbx_strand_id
1 'polypeptide(L)'
;MKMGYSSSVALLALLMSIVVLCNGGKTSTYVRNLIEKPVDMPLDSDAFAIPPGYNAPQQVHITQGDLVGQAMIISWVTVDEPGSNEVIYWSDSSLLNFTAEGQVFTCTFYNYTPGFIHHTTITNLEFNTKYYYEVGIGNTTRQFWFITPPEVGLDVPYTFGIIGYYL
;
A
#
# COMPACT_ATOMS: atom_id res chain seq x y z
N MET A 1 0.05 66.45 13.21
CA MET A 1 0.40 65.26 12.38
C MET A 1 1.55 64.49 13.02
N LYS A 2 1.29 63.67 14.05
CA LYS A 2 2.22 62.64 14.59
C LYS A 2 1.39 61.57 15.31
N MET A 3 0.56 60.83 14.58
CA MET A 3 -0.30 59.78 15.14
C MET A 3 -0.14 58.44 14.40
N GLY A 4 0.97 58.27 13.66
CA GLY A 4 1.24 57.09 12.83
C GLY A 4 2.34 56.16 13.34
N TYR A 5 3.23 56.61 14.22
CA TYR A 5 4.41 55.84 14.65
C TYR A 5 4.16 54.87 15.81
N SER A 6 3.29 55.23 16.77
CA SER A 6 3.06 54.38 17.94
C SER A 6 2.19 53.15 17.64
N SER A 7 1.18 53.32 16.76
CA SER A 7 0.28 52.23 16.35
C SER A 7 1.00 51.18 15.49
N SER A 8 1.88 51.62 14.59
CA SER A 8 2.69 50.72 13.75
C SER A 8 3.74 49.95 14.55
N VAL A 9 4.33 50.55 15.59
CA VAL A 9 5.24 49.85 16.51
C VAL A 9 4.50 48.80 17.35
N ALA A 10 3.29 49.11 17.82
CA ALA A 10 2.47 48.15 18.56
C ALA A 10 2.04 46.96 17.69
N LEU A 11 1.67 47.22 16.42
CA LEU A 11 1.31 46.19 15.46
C LEU A 11 2.51 45.27 15.14
N LEU A 12 3.70 45.85 14.99
CA LEU A 12 4.93 45.09 14.74
C LEU A 12 5.33 44.22 15.96
N ALA A 13 5.17 44.75 17.18
CA ALA A 13 5.41 43.99 18.40
C ALA A 13 4.41 42.82 18.57
N LEU A 14 3.15 43.02 18.19
CA LEU A 14 2.14 41.96 18.16
C LEU A 14 2.46 40.90 17.09
N LEU A 15 2.93 41.31 15.91
CA LEU A 15 3.34 40.39 14.86
C LEU A 15 4.55 39.55 15.28
N MET A 16 5.55 40.17 15.92
CA MET A 16 6.75 39.48 16.41
C MET A 16 6.44 38.50 17.56
N SER A 17 5.45 38.78 18.40
CA SER A 17 5.03 37.86 19.46
C SER A 17 4.29 36.62 18.92
N ILE A 18 3.62 36.74 17.76
CA ILE A 18 3.03 35.59 17.05
C ILE A 18 4.12 34.67 16.47
N VAL A 19 5.26 35.23 16.01
CA VAL A 19 6.40 34.44 15.51
C VAL A 19 7.05 33.60 16.61
N VAL A 20 7.03 34.07 17.86
CA VAL A 20 7.61 33.36 19.03
C VAL A 20 6.74 32.20 19.53
N LEU A 21 5.46 32.13 19.15
CA LEU A 21 4.53 31.08 19.59
C LEU A 21 4.64 29.76 18.79
N CYS A 22 5.46 29.72 17.75
CA CYS A 22 5.74 28.48 17.03
C CYS A 22 6.70 27.61 17.85
N ASN A 23 6.17 26.61 18.55
CA ASN A 23 6.95 25.54 19.21
C ASN A 23 7.48 24.52 18.17
N GLY A 24 8.08 25.02 17.08
CA GLY A 24 8.67 24.25 16.01
C GLY A 24 10.08 23.82 16.39
N GLY A 25 10.22 22.72 17.12
CA GLY A 25 11.55 22.23 17.52
C GLY A 25 11.60 21.19 18.63
N LYS A 26 10.47 20.81 19.23
CA LYS A 26 10.43 19.66 20.16
C LYS A 26 10.41 18.36 19.37
N THR A 27 11.58 17.91 18.93
CA THR A 27 11.79 16.53 18.53
C THR A 27 12.04 15.69 19.78
N SER A 28 11.66 14.40 19.72
CA SER A 28 12.00 13.47 20.80
C SER A 28 13.51 13.40 20.96
N THR A 29 14.03 13.37 22.19
CA THR A 29 15.44 13.05 22.46
C THR A 29 15.75 11.58 22.21
N TYR A 30 14.72 10.76 21.96
CA TYR A 30 14.87 9.37 21.58
C TYR A 30 15.58 9.28 20.23
N VAL A 31 16.85 8.94 20.28
CA VAL A 31 17.59 8.39 19.15
C VAL A 31 17.48 6.87 19.28
N ARG A 32 17.01 6.20 18.22
CA ARG A 32 17.06 4.74 18.17
C ARG A 32 18.54 4.36 18.24
N ASN A 33 18.98 3.77 19.36
CA ASN A 33 20.31 3.20 19.49
C ASN A 33 20.41 1.99 18.56
N LEU A 34 20.85 2.24 17.32
CA LEU A 34 21.33 1.22 16.42
C LEU A 34 22.70 0.78 16.94
N ILE A 35 22.71 -0.10 17.95
CA ILE A 35 23.94 -0.66 18.53
C ILE A 35 24.78 -1.30 17.40
N GLU A 36 24.12 -1.78 16.34
CA GLU A 36 24.71 -2.24 15.10
C GLU A 36 23.98 -1.62 13.90
N LYS A 37 24.68 -1.43 12.78
CA LYS A 37 24.03 -1.02 11.51
C LYS A 37 22.98 -2.07 11.16
N PRO A 38 21.81 -1.68 10.60
CA PRO A 38 20.84 -2.65 10.12
C PRO A 38 21.54 -3.56 9.09
N VAL A 39 21.52 -4.86 9.36
CA VAL A 39 21.99 -5.91 8.46
C VAL A 39 20.75 -6.53 7.82
N ASP A 40 20.84 -6.84 6.52
CA ASP A 40 19.74 -7.49 5.80
C ASP A 40 19.44 -8.86 6.40
N MET A 41 18.16 -9.24 6.36
CA MET A 41 17.75 -10.59 6.74
C MET A 41 18.42 -11.60 5.80
N PRO A 42 18.89 -12.76 6.32
CA PRO A 42 19.51 -13.78 5.48
C PRO A 42 18.46 -14.43 4.57
N LEU A 43 18.89 -14.97 3.42
CA LEU A 43 17.98 -15.52 2.39
C LEU A 43 17.18 -16.75 2.85
N ASP A 44 17.64 -17.45 3.88
CA ASP A 44 16.98 -18.60 4.49
C ASP A 44 16.05 -18.22 5.66
N SER A 45 15.84 -16.92 5.89
CA SER A 45 14.85 -16.41 6.84
C SER A 45 13.44 -16.91 6.50
N ASP A 46 12.64 -17.17 7.52
CA ASP A 46 11.25 -17.64 7.39
C ASP A 46 10.37 -16.66 6.61
N ALA A 47 10.63 -15.35 6.72
CA ALA A 47 9.96 -14.30 5.96
C ALA A 47 10.15 -14.41 4.43
N PHE A 48 11.18 -15.13 3.97
CA PHE A 48 11.48 -15.36 2.56
C PHE A 48 11.13 -16.79 2.09
N ALA A 49 10.45 -17.58 2.92
CA ALA A 49 10.03 -18.92 2.55
C ALA A 49 9.15 -18.92 1.29
N ILE A 50 9.50 -19.77 0.33
CA ILE A 50 8.78 -19.92 -0.94
C ILE A 50 7.48 -20.71 -0.70
N PRO A 51 6.32 -20.25 -1.22
CA PRO A 51 5.08 -21.00 -1.13
C PRO A 51 5.23 -22.40 -1.75
N PRO A 52 4.78 -23.47 -1.07
CA PRO A 52 4.88 -24.82 -1.62
C PRO A 52 3.88 -25.03 -2.76
N GLY A 53 4.22 -25.92 -3.68
CA GLY A 53 3.38 -26.32 -4.81
C GLY A 53 3.93 -25.85 -6.15
N TYR A 54 3.57 -26.56 -7.22
CA TYR A 54 4.01 -26.24 -8.57
C TYR A 54 3.44 -24.90 -9.03
N ASN A 55 4.32 -24.01 -9.51
CA ASN A 55 4.03 -22.67 -9.97
C ASN A 55 3.17 -21.84 -9.00
N ALA A 56 3.36 -22.05 -7.69
CA ALA A 56 2.58 -21.38 -6.67
C ALA A 56 2.79 -19.85 -6.70
N PRO A 57 1.71 -19.05 -6.73
CA PRO A 57 1.83 -17.59 -6.70
C PRO A 57 2.62 -17.11 -5.50
N GLN A 58 3.63 -16.28 -5.74
CA GLN A 58 4.45 -15.63 -4.71
C GLN A 58 4.41 -14.11 -4.88
N GLN A 59 4.95 -13.38 -3.88
CA GLN A 59 5.01 -11.91 -3.91
C GLN A 59 3.65 -11.25 -4.15
N VAL A 60 2.58 -11.85 -3.61
CA VAL A 60 1.21 -11.35 -3.77
C VAL A 60 1.06 -10.01 -3.06
N HIS A 61 0.56 -9.00 -3.75
CA HIS A 61 0.31 -7.67 -3.20
C HIS A 61 -0.86 -6.99 -3.92
N ILE A 62 -1.49 -6.05 -3.22
CA ILE A 62 -2.67 -5.34 -3.72
C ILE A 62 -2.52 -3.83 -3.54
N THR A 63 -3.20 -3.06 -4.39
CA THR A 63 -3.33 -1.60 -4.24
C THR A 63 -4.66 -1.12 -4.82
N GLN A 64 -5.15 0.01 -4.35
CA GLN A 64 -6.37 0.63 -4.87
C GLN A 64 -6.26 0.83 -6.39
N GLY A 65 -7.27 0.38 -7.12
CA GLY A 65 -7.28 0.33 -8.59
C GLY A 65 -8.07 1.45 -9.27
N ASP A 66 -8.72 2.31 -8.51
CA ASP A 66 -9.53 3.42 -9.00
C ASP A 66 -9.41 4.66 -8.10
N LEU A 67 -10.16 5.71 -8.44
CA LEU A 67 -10.15 6.97 -7.71
C LEU A 67 -10.94 6.91 -6.39
N VAL A 68 -11.97 6.07 -6.31
CA VAL A 68 -12.98 6.12 -5.24
C VAL A 68 -12.98 4.93 -4.30
N GLY A 69 -12.21 3.87 -4.58
CA GLY A 69 -12.07 2.69 -3.72
C GLY A 69 -12.97 1.51 -4.09
N GLN A 70 -13.50 1.48 -5.32
CA GLN A 70 -14.32 0.37 -5.85
C GLN A 70 -13.57 -0.56 -6.78
N ALA A 71 -12.26 -0.36 -6.94
CA ALA A 71 -11.39 -1.28 -7.67
C ALA A 71 -10.14 -1.62 -6.86
N MET A 72 -9.62 -2.82 -7.11
CA MET A 72 -8.37 -3.30 -6.53
C MET A 72 -7.51 -3.91 -7.64
N ILE A 73 -6.24 -3.51 -7.69
CA ILE A 73 -5.24 -4.16 -8.53
C ILE A 73 -4.62 -5.26 -7.67
N ILE A 74 -4.72 -6.49 -8.15
CA ILE A 74 -4.13 -7.69 -7.55
C ILE A 74 -2.93 -8.10 -8.39
N SER A 75 -1.80 -8.26 -7.74
CA SER A 75 -0.52 -8.53 -8.38
C SER A 75 0.17 -9.72 -7.73
N TRP A 76 0.80 -10.56 -8.53
CA TRP A 76 1.57 -11.72 -8.06
C TRP A 76 2.64 -12.12 -9.07
N VAL A 77 3.52 -13.02 -8.65
CA VAL A 77 4.56 -13.60 -9.50
C VAL A 77 4.45 -15.12 -9.53
N THR A 78 4.55 -15.70 -10.72
CA THR A 78 4.79 -17.13 -10.96
C THR A 78 6.20 -17.32 -11.50
N VAL A 79 6.85 -18.45 -11.22
CA VAL A 79 8.29 -18.62 -11.49
C VAL A 79 8.62 -19.80 -12.39
N ASP A 80 7.77 -20.83 -12.42
CA ASP A 80 8.03 -22.04 -13.19
C ASP A 80 7.55 -21.88 -14.64
N GLU A 81 6.40 -21.23 -14.86
CA GLU A 81 5.78 -20.99 -16.16
C GLU A 81 4.79 -19.81 -16.10
N PRO A 82 4.32 -19.23 -17.23
CA PRO A 82 3.45 -18.06 -17.21
C PRO A 82 2.23 -18.20 -16.32
N GLY A 83 1.55 -19.34 -16.31
CA GLY A 83 0.31 -19.53 -15.54
C GLY A 83 -0.87 -18.69 -16.02
N SER A 84 -2.00 -18.77 -15.32
CA SER A 84 -3.21 -17.98 -15.60
C SER A 84 -3.10 -16.54 -15.07
N ASN A 85 -3.69 -15.59 -15.81
CA ASN A 85 -3.87 -14.20 -15.40
C ASN A 85 -5.21 -13.97 -14.68
N GLU A 86 -5.93 -15.04 -14.38
CA GLU A 86 -7.26 -14.94 -13.79
C GLU A 86 -7.19 -14.72 -12.28
N VAL A 87 -8.11 -13.87 -11.82
CA VAL A 87 -8.48 -13.74 -10.41
C VAL A 87 -9.93 -14.17 -10.27
N ILE A 88 -10.17 -15.15 -9.41
CA ILE A 88 -11.52 -15.51 -8.97
C ILE A 88 -11.78 -14.77 -7.65
N TYR A 89 -12.90 -14.06 -7.51
CA TYR A 89 -13.20 -13.29 -6.31
C TYR A 89 -14.69 -13.30 -5.97
N TRP A 90 -15.00 -13.15 -4.68
CA TRP A 90 -16.37 -13.12 -4.17
C TRP A 90 -16.44 -12.33 -2.86
N SER A 91 -17.59 -11.74 -2.58
CA SER A 91 -17.84 -11.10 -1.28
C SER A 91 -18.25 -12.16 -0.25
N ASP A 92 -17.99 -11.88 1.03
CA ASP A 92 -18.40 -12.76 2.14
C ASP A 92 -19.93 -12.94 2.24
N SER A 93 -20.70 -12.06 1.60
CA SER A 93 -22.17 -12.09 1.52
C SER A 93 -22.71 -12.79 0.26
N SER A 94 -21.88 -13.05 -0.74
CA SER A 94 -22.31 -13.58 -2.05
C SER A 94 -22.11 -15.09 -2.14
N LEU A 95 -23.05 -15.77 -2.81
CA LEU A 95 -22.91 -17.17 -3.24
C LEU A 95 -22.32 -17.29 -4.66
N LEU A 96 -22.12 -16.16 -5.34
CA LEU A 96 -21.60 -16.09 -6.70
C LEU A 96 -20.15 -15.61 -6.67
N ASN A 97 -19.31 -16.32 -7.43
CA ASN A 97 -17.93 -15.95 -7.70
C ASN A 97 -17.85 -15.23 -9.04
N PHE A 98 -17.02 -14.20 -9.08
CA PHE A 98 -16.69 -13.44 -10.28
C PHE A 98 -15.27 -13.78 -10.73
N THR A 99 -15.02 -13.62 -12.03
CA THR A 99 -13.69 -13.79 -12.61
C THR A 99 -13.27 -12.51 -13.29
N ALA A 100 -12.02 -12.10 -13.09
CA ALA A 100 -11.38 -11.03 -13.86
C ALA A 100 -10.09 -11.58 -14.48
N GLU A 101 -9.76 -11.10 -15.68
CA GLU A 101 -8.56 -11.47 -16.40
C GLU A 101 -7.62 -10.27 -16.50
N GLY A 102 -6.36 -10.46 -16.10
CA GLY A 102 -5.33 -9.44 -16.14
C GLY A 102 -4.34 -9.59 -17.28
N GLN A 103 -3.18 -8.98 -17.07
CA GLN A 103 -2.05 -9.02 -18.00
C GLN A 103 -0.80 -9.57 -17.30
N VAL A 104 0.09 -10.17 -18.09
CA VAL A 104 1.38 -10.68 -17.64
C VAL A 104 2.52 -9.89 -18.28
N PHE A 105 3.56 -9.64 -17.49
CA PHE A 105 4.74 -8.90 -17.88
C PHE A 105 6.01 -9.62 -17.45
N THR A 106 7.07 -9.44 -18.22
CA THR A 106 8.43 -9.88 -17.86
C THR A 106 9.39 -8.74 -18.13
N CYS A 107 10.23 -8.38 -17.16
CA CYS A 107 11.21 -7.29 -17.29
C CYS A 107 12.61 -7.74 -16.88
N THR A 108 13.53 -7.87 -17.84
CA THR A 108 14.91 -8.26 -17.55
C THR A 108 15.74 -7.08 -17.05
N PHE A 109 16.65 -7.34 -16.11
CA PHE A 109 17.59 -6.33 -15.62
C PHE A 109 18.99 -6.92 -15.53
N TYR A 110 19.93 -6.41 -16.33
CA TYR A 110 21.27 -6.98 -16.49
C TYR A 110 21.22 -8.49 -16.82
N ASN A 111 21.78 -9.36 -15.97
CA ASN A 111 21.75 -10.81 -16.12
C ASN A 111 20.62 -11.48 -15.31
N TYR A 112 19.75 -10.70 -14.67
CA TYR A 112 18.60 -11.21 -13.94
C TYR A 112 17.39 -11.35 -14.88
N THR A 113 16.87 -12.57 -14.95
CA THR A 113 15.60 -12.88 -15.59
C THR A 113 14.53 -13.05 -14.51
N PRO A 114 13.48 -12.22 -14.49
CA PRO A 114 12.42 -12.34 -13.50
C PRO A 114 11.50 -13.53 -13.81
N GLY A 115 10.66 -13.89 -12.84
CA GLY A 115 9.43 -14.65 -13.10
C GLY A 115 8.40 -13.84 -13.90
N PHE A 116 7.21 -14.42 -14.06
CA PHE A 116 6.10 -13.80 -14.76
C PHE A 116 5.27 -12.97 -13.77
N ILE A 117 5.17 -11.67 -14.04
CA ILE A 117 4.51 -10.70 -13.16
C ILE A 117 3.11 -10.46 -13.68
N HIS A 118 2.11 -10.74 -12.85
CA HIS A 118 0.71 -10.59 -13.19
C HIS A 118 0.13 -9.34 -12.55
N HIS A 119 -0.74 -8.65 -13.28
CA HIS A 119 -1.55 -7.54 -12.79
C HIS A 119 -2.99 -7.69 -13.28
N THR A 120 -3.92 -7.79 -12.34
CA THR A 120 -5.35 -7.92 -12.63
C THR A 120 -6.14 -6.90 -11.83
N THR A 121 -6.94 -6.08 -12.52
CA THR A 121 -7.81 -5.10 -11.88
C THR A 121 -9.22 -5.68 -11.74
N ILE A 122 -9.68 -5.87 -10.51
CA ILE A 122 -11.10 -6.15 -10.21
C ILE A 122 -11.81 -4.82 -9.95
N THR A 123 -13.04 -4.68 -10.43
CA THR A 123 -13.81 -3.42 -10.43
C THR A 123 -15.24 -3.65 -9.97
N ASN A 124 -16.02 -2.57 -9.82
CA ASN A 124 -17.41 -2.59 -9.38
C ASN A 124 -17.60 -3.29 -8.02
N LEU A 125 -16.62 -3.13 -7.13
CA LEU A 125 -16.69 -3.67 -5.77
C LEU A 125 -17.64 -2.83 -4.92
N GLU A 126 -18.34 -3.50 -4.00
CA GLU A 126 -19.14 -2.84 -2.97
C GLU A 126 -18.22 -2.21 -1.93
N PHE A 127 -18.60 -1.03 -1.42
CA PHE A 127 -17.88 -0.37 -0.33
C PHE A 127 -18.00 -1.14 0.99
N ASN A 128 -17.03 -0.95 1.88
CA ASN A 128 -17.01 -1.52 3.24
C ASN A 128 -17.33 -3.03 3.27
N THR A 129 -16.84 -3.77 2.29
CA THR A 129 -17.20 -5.17 2.06
C THR A 129 -15.93 -6.02 2.01
N LYS A 130 -15.98 -7.16 2.70
CA LYS A 130 -14.90 -8.13 2.68
C LYS A 130 -14.99 -8.97 1.41
N TYR A 131 -13.90 -9.01 0.66
CA TYR A 131 -13.73 -9.84 -0.52
C TYR A 131 -12.67 -10.90 -0.28
N TYR A 132 -12.97 -12.11 -0.71
CA TYR A 132 -12.00 -13.18 -0.89
C TYR A 132 -11.57 -13.19 -2.36
N TYR A 133 -10.32 -13.55 -2.61
CA TYR A 133 -9.83 -13.74 -3.96
C TYR A 133 -8.80 -14.86 -4.03
N GLU A 134 -8.73 -15.49 -5.19
CA GLU A 134 -7.82 -16.57 -5.52
C GLU A 134 -6.98 -16.23 -6.75
N VAL A 135 -5.71 -16.66 -6.71
CA VAL A 135 -4.74 -16.56 -7.80
C VAL A 135 -4.05 -17.91 -7.99
N GLY A 136 -3.39 -18.11 -9.14
CA GLY A 136 -2.75 -19.39 -9.48
C GLY A 136 -3.76 -20.44 -9.97
N ILE A 137 -4.79 -19.97 -10.68
CA ILE A 137 -5.82 -20.84 -11.27
C ILE A 137 -5.17 -21.77 -12.30
N GLY A 138 -5.50 -23.06 -12.22
CA GLY A 138 -4.94 -24.10 -13.11
C GLY A 138 -3.72 -24.85 -12.55
N ASN A 139 -3.01 -24.30 -11.55
CA ASN A 139 -1.86 -24.92 -10.91
C ASN A 139 -2.07 -24.98 -9.38
N THR A 140 -1.17 -24.35 -8.60
CA THR A 140 -1.32 -24.24 -7.14
C THR A 140 -2.08 -22.95 -6.81
N THR A 141 -3.34 -23.09 -6.40
CA THR A 141 -4.18 -21.95 -6.02
C THR A 141 -3.89 -21.45 -4.62
N ARG A 142 -3.91 -20.13 -4.44
CA ARG A 142 -3.79 -19.47 -3.12
C ARG A 142 -4.91 -18.48 -2.92
N GLN A 143 -5.55 -18.54 -1.75
CA GLN A 143 -6.64 -17.66 -1.36
C GLN A 143 -6.17 -16.59 -0.39
N PHE A 144 -6.65 -15.37 -0.58
CA PHE A 144 -6.42 -14.21 0.28
C PHE A 144 -7.72 -13.43 0.46
N TRP A 145 -7.67 -12.33 1.20
CA TRP A 145 -8.82 -11.45 1.39
C TRP A 145 -8.39 -10.00 1.62
N PHE A 146 -9.29 -9.08 1.36
CA PHE A 146 -9.18 -7.67 1.71
C PHE A 146 -10.56 -7.09 2.04
N ILE A 147 -10.60 -5.87 2.55
CA ILE A 147 -11.84 -5.12 2.81
C ILE A 147 -11.77 -3.84 2.01
N THR A 148 -12.78 -3.56 1.19
CA THR A 148 -12.89 -2.28 0.48
C THR A 148 -13.12 -1.14 1.46
N PRO A 149 -12.62 0.08 1.18
CA PRO A 149 -12.89 1.22 2.04
C PRO A 149 -14.40 1.54 2.06
N PRO A 150 -14.89 2.26 3.08
CA PRO A 150 -16.21 2.91 3.01
C PRO A 150 -16.27 3.91 1.85
N GLU A 151 -17.49 4.24 1.43
CA GLU A 151 -17.71 5.29 0.42
C GLU A 151 -17.12 6.63 0.88
N VAL A 152 -16.56 7.39 -0.07
CA VAL A 152 -15.94 8.69 0.22
C VAL A 152 -16.97 9.66 0.80
N GLY A 153 -16.67 10.26 1.96
CA GLY A 153 -17.53 11.23 2.61
C GLY A 153 -16.77 12.14 3.56
N LEU A 154 -17.41 13.26 3.94
CA LEU A 154 -16.78 14.33 4.74
C LEU A 154 -16.29 13.86 6.12
N ASP A 155 -17.08 13.01 6.77
CA ASP A 155 -16.85 12.56 8.16
C ASP A 155 -16.56 11.06 8.25
N VAL A 156 -16.04 10.47 7.17
CA VAL A 156 -15.78 9.02 7.10
C VAL A 156 -14.41 8.72 7.73
N PRO A 157 -14.36 7.99 8.85
CA PRO A 157 -13.10 7.69 9.52
C PRO A 157 -12.32 6.61 8.78
N TYR A 158 -11.00 6.74 8.74
CA TYR A 158 -10.09 5.72 8.22
C TYR A 158 -8.75 5.76 8.97
N THR A 159 -8.05 4.62 9.03
CA THR A 159 -6.73 4.53 9.67
C THR A 159 -5.68 4.19 8.62
N PHE A 160 -4.68 5.06 8.45
CA PHE A 160 -3.57 4.85 7.53
C PHE A 160 -2.29 4.52 8.29
N GLY A 161 -1.63 3.42 7.92
CA GLY A 161 -0.25 3.17 8.31
C GLY A 161 0.70 4.01 7.45
N ILE A 162 1.64 4.72 8.07
CA ILE A 162 2.65 5.51 7.38
C ILE A 162 4.01 4.85 7.58
N ILE A 163 4.59 4.33 6.50
CA ILE A 163 5.89 3.64 6.50
C ILE A 163 6.74 4.25 5.39
N GLY A 164 8.00 4.54 5.70
CA GLY A 164 8.97 5.07 4.75
C GLY A 164 10.36 5.05 5.36
N TYR A 165 11.37 5.19 4.51
CA TYR A 165 12.77 5.29 4.92
C TYR A 165 13.29 6.70 4.64
N TYR A 166 14.03 7.29 5.58
CA TYR A 166 14.76 8.54 5.37
C TYR A 166 16.19 8.18 4.97
N LEU A 167 16.60 8.59 3.76
CA LEU A 167 17.98 8.48 3.27
C LEU A 167 18.92 9.43 3.99
#